data_AF-A0A382CMM1-F1
#
_entry.id   AF-A0A382CMM1-F1
#
_cell.length_a   1.000
_cell.length_b   1.000
_cell.length_c   1.000
_cell.angle_alpha   90.00
_cell.angle_beta   90.00
_cell.angle_gamma   90.00
#
_symmetry.space_group_name_H-M   'P 1'
#
loop_
_entity.id
_entity.type
_entity.pdbx_description
1 polymer ?
#
loop_
_entity_poly.entity_id
_entity_poly.type
_entity_poly.pdbx_seq_one_letter_code
_entity_poly.pdbx_strand_id
1 'polypeptide(L)'
;MPNKREFTKKLLAENPDAVVNDALKIWWYNIRNDGGLRLTERGFKTFVDSFELEYYEWDLPTTQWLNPKLLLELDKHMTYPYYIEHLVKKFPAKIYIFSAKEATAITLYGDLLKYLETI
;
A
#
# COMPACT_ATOMS: atom_id res chain seq x y z
N MET A 1 -5.63 -8.12 13.24
CA MET A 1 -4.69 -7.86 12.12
C MET A 1 -5.52 -7.31 10.97
N PRO A 2 -5.12 -6.21 10.31
CA PRO A 2 -5.98 -5.49 9.39
C PRO A 2 -6.31 -6.40 8.21
N ASN A 3 -7.55 -6.87 8.17
CA ASN A 3 -7.97 -7.87 7.23
C ASN A 3 -8.29 -7.14 5.92
N LYS A 4 -7.48 -7.35 4.87
CA LYS A 4 -7.69 -6.82 3.52
C LYS A 4 -9.16 -6.90 3.05
N ARG A 5 -9.85 -7.98 3.44
CA ARG A 5 -11.27 -8.19 3.21
C ARG A 5 -12.14 -7.16 3.93
N GLU A 6 -11.85 -6.83 5.19
CA GLU A 6 -12.57 -5.79 5.92
C GLU A 6 -12.39 -4.41 5.28
N PHE A 7 -11.18 -4.05 4.86
CA PHE A 7 -10.94 -2.81 4.11
C PHE A 7 -11.78 -2.76 2.83
N THR A 8 -11.71 -3.83 2.04
CA THR A 8 -12.46 -3.96 0.79
C THR A 8 -13.97 -3.89 1.03
N LYS A 9 -14.48 -4.56 2.08
CA LYS A 9 -15.90 -4.53 2.44
C LYS A 9 -16.36 -3.14 2.88
N LYS A 10 -15.55 -2.42 3.67
CA LYS A 10 -15.86 -1.05 4.09
C LYS A 10 -15.99 -0.10 2.92
N LEU A 11 -15.05 -0.18 1.96
CA LEU A 11 -15.09 0.66 0.75
C LEU A 11 -16.28 0.34 -0.16
N LEU A 12 -16.71 -0.93 -0.20
CA LEU A 12 -17.81 -1.38 -1.03
C LEU A 12 -19.19 -1.37 -0.34
N ALA A 13 -19.34 -0.80 0.86
CA ALA A 13 -20.63 -0.53 1.52
C ALA A 13 -21.70 -1.65 1.37
N GLU A 14 -21.36 -2.88 1.75
CA GLU A 14 -22.25 -4.07 1.72
C GLU A 14 -22.63 -4.63 0.33
N ASN A 15 -21.81 -4.40 -0.70
CA ASN A 15 -21.93 -5.14 -1.95
C ASN A 15 -21.88 -6.68 -1.76
N PRO A 16 -22.47 -7.46 -2.69
CA PRO A 16 -22.41 -8.92 -2.64
C PRO A 16 -20.98 -9.45 -2.49
N ASP A 17 -20.80 -10.56 -1.75
CA ASP A 17 -19.47 -11.15 -1.51
C ASP A 17 -18.73 -11.50 -2.82
N ALA A 18 -19.44 -11.77 -3.92
CA ALA A 18 -18.85 -11.97 -5.24
C ALA A 18 -18.08 -10.72 -5.73
N VAL A 19 -18.68 -9.54 -5.59
CA VAL A 19 -18.06 -8.25 -5.95
C VAL A 19 -16.84 -7.98 -5.07
N VAL A 20 -16.95 -8.25 -3.77
CA VAL A 20 -15.82 -8.12 -2.82
C VAL A 20 -14.67 -9.07 -3.20
N ASN A 21 -14.97 -10.31 -3.59
CA ASN A 21 -13.95 -11.27 -3.99
C ASN A 21 -13.24 -10.87 -5.28
N ASP A 22 -13.94 -10.26 -6.22
CA ASP A 22 -13.31 -9.78 -7.45
C ASP A 22 -12.47 -8.52 -7.20
N ALA A 23 -12.97 -7.59 -6.38
CA ALA A 23 -12.17 -6.47 -5.90
C ALA A 23 -10.89 -6.94 -5.18
N LEU A 24 -10.97 -7.99 -4.35
CA LEU A 24 -9.82 -8.56 -3.66
C LEU A 24 -8.72 -9.06 -4.63
N LYS A 25 -9.10 -9.64 -5.77
CA LYS A 25 -8.16 -10.13 -6.79
C LYS A 25 -7.57 -9.01 -7.64
N ILE A 26 -8.34 -7.94 -7.85
CA ILE A 26 -7.97 -6.85 -8.75
C ILE A 26 -7.13 -5.79 -8.02
N TRP A 27 -7.53 -5.41 -6.82
CA TRP A 27 -6.95 -4.25 -6.12
C TRP A 27 -5.67 -4.57 -5.40
N TRP A 28 -5.47 -5.82 -4.97
CA TRP A 28 -4.37 -6.17 -4.08
C TRP A 28 -3.36 -7.07 -4.77
N TYR A 29 -2.08 -6.79 -4.52
CA TYR A 29 -0.99 -7.55 -5.11
C TYR A 29 -0.87 -8.96 -4.52
N ASN A 30 -1.14 -9.09 -3.22
CA ASN A 30 -1.15 -10.36 -2.53
C ASN A 30 -2.58 -10.76 -2.23
N ILE A 31 -3.04 -11.88 -2.79
CA ILE A 31 -4.40 -12.39 -2.60
C ILE A 31 -4.58 -13.22 -1.32
N ARG A 32 -3.49 -13.56 -0.63
CA ARG A 32 -3.55 -14.32 0.61
C ARG A 32 -4.06 -13.43 1.76
N ASN A 33 -4.77 -14.04 2.69
CA ASN A 33 -5.35 -13.34 3.85
C ASN A 33 -4.28 -12.83 4.83
N ASP A 34 -3.14 -13.52 4.90
CA ASP A 34 -1.96 -13.18 5.71
C ASP A 34 -0.94 -12.31 4.95
N GLY A 35 -1.23 -11.97 3.70
CA GLY A 35 -0.37 -11.14 2.87
C GLY A 35 -0.53 -9.64 3.12
N GLY A 36 0.50 -8.87 2.81
CA GLY A 36 0.51 -7.41 2.99
C GLY A 36 -0.60 -6.66 2.23
N LEU A 37 -0.74 -5.38 2.57
CA LEU A 37 -1.76 -4.47 2.04
C LEU A 37 -1.27 -3.68 0.81
N ARG A 38 -0.36 -4.26 0.03
CA ARG A 38 0.11 -3.65 -1.21
C ARG A 38 -0.97 -3.66 -2.29
N LEU A 39 -1.21 -2.49 -2.88
CA LEU A 39 -2.13 -2.30 -3.99
C LEU A 39 -1.47 -2.60 -5.34
N THR A 40 -2.27 -3.06 -6.29
CA THR A 40 -1.94 -3.01 -7.72
C THR A 40 -2.15 -1.58 -8.24
N GLU A 41 -1.67 -1.28 -9.44
CA GLU A 41 -1.95 0.00 -10.10
C GLU A 41 -3.47 0.26 -10.23
N ARG A 42 -4.24 -0.78 -10.59
CA ARG A 42 -5.70 -0.66 -10.69
C ARG A 42 -6.34 -0.44 -9.31
N GLY A 43 -5.83 -1.08 -8.27
CA GLY A 43 -6.26 -0.84 -6.90
C GLY A 43 -6.01 0.60 -6.47
N PHE A 44 -4.80 1.12 -6.71
CA PHE A 44 -4.43 2.50 -6.42
C PHE A 44 -5.34 3.50 -7.14
N LYS A 45 -5.54 3.35 -8.46
CA LYS A 45 -6.46 4.19 -9.23
C LYS A 45 -7.89 4.14 -8.70
N THR A 46 -8.37 2.96 -8.30
CA THR A 46 -9.72 2.85 -7.70
C THR A 46 -9.79 3.62 -6.38
N PHE A 47 -8.76 3.51 -5.54
CA PHE A 47 -8.69 4.18 -4.25
C PHE A 47 -8.67 5.71 -4.39
N VAL A 48 -7.93 6.22 -5.37
CA VAL A 48 -7.79 7.67 -5.60
C VAL A 48 -8.97 8.21 -6.42
N ASP A 49 -9.26 7.62 -7.57
CA ASP A 49 -10.19 8.21 -8.54
C ASP A 49 -11.66 7.89 -8.23
N SER A 50 -11.94 6.74 -7.61
CA SER A 50 -13.32 6.29 -7.34
C SER A 50 -13.74 6.49 -5.89
N PHE A 51 -12.80 6.35 -4.95
CA PHE A 51 -13.07 6.51 -3.52
C PHE A 51 -12.50 7.81 -2.94
N GLU A 52 -11.73 8.59 -3.71
CA GLU A 52 -11.18 9.89 -3.29
C GLU A 52 -10.43 9.82 -1.95
N LEU A 53 -9.73 8.71 -1.71
CA LEU A 53 -9.00 8.51 -0.46
C LEU A 53 -7.75 9.39 -0.41
N GLU A 54 -7.54 10.04 0.74
CA GLU A 54 -6.31 10.78 1.01
C GLU A 54 -5.10 9.83 1.05
N TYR A 55 -4.02 10.25 0.41
CA TYR A 55 -2.76 9.54 0.39
C TYR A 55 -1.60 10.51 0.59
N TYR A 56 -0.48 9.95 1.05
CA TYR A 56 0.77 10.66 1.25
C TYR A 56 1.85 9.97 0.42
N GLU A 57 2.72 10.75 -0.23
CA GLU A 57 3.76 10.22 -1.12
C GLU A 57 5.18 10.53 -0.65
N TRP A 58 6.10 9.60 -0.90
CA TRP A 58 7.54 9.80 -0.70
C TRP A 58 8.32 9.21 -1.87
N ASP A 59 9.43 9.87 -2.19
CA ASP A 59 10.43 9.35 -3.12
C ASP A 59 11.27 8.26 -2.45
N LEU A 60 11.39 7.11 -3.11
CA LEU A 60 12.37 6.08 -2.76
C LEU A 60 13.68 6.43 -3.45
N PRO A 61 14.75 6.71 -2.69
CA PRO A 61 15.93 7.39 -3.21
C PRO A 61 16.62 6.67 -4.36
N THR A 62 16.50 5.33 -4.46
CA THR A 62 16.92 4.61 -5.67
C THR A 62 16.10 3.33 -5.92
N THR A 63 15.99 2.93 -7.19
CA THR A 63 15.32 1.67 -7.60
C THR A 63 16.07 0.41 -7.14
N GLN A 64 17.37 0.50 -6.82
CA GLN A 64 18.13 -0.61 -6.22
C GLN A 64 17.59 -1.04 -4.84
N TRP A 65 16.77 -0.18 -4.20
CA TRP A 65 16.28 -0.41 -2.86
C TRP A 65 14.94 -1.13 -2.84
N LEU A 66 14.23 -1.17 -3.97
CA LEU A 66 13.09 -2.06 -4.20
C LEU A 66 13.57 -3.50 -4.40
N ASN A 67 14.15 -4.06 -3.36
CA ASN A 67 14.55 -5.45 -3.28
C ASN A 67 13.46 -6.28 -2.56
N PRO A 68 13.47 -7.61 -2.72
CA PRO A 68 12.50 -8.48 -2.05
C PRO A 68 12.47 -8.33 -0.52
N LYS A 69 13.59 -7.95 0.12
CA LYS A 69 13.64 -7.73 1.57
C LYS A 69 12.79 -6.52 1.96
N LEU A 70 12.96 -5.37 1.31
CA LEU A 70 12.14 -4.19 1.56
C LEU A 70 10.64 -4.48 1.36
N LEU A 71 10.30 -5.17 0.27
CA LEU A 71 8.91 -5.56 0.02
C LEU A 71 8.34 -6.44 1.13
N LEU A 72 9.13 -7.37 1.65
CA LEU A 72 8.73 -8.23 2.75
C LEU A 72 8.56 -7.46 4.06
N GLU A 73 9.44 -6.51 4.36
CA GLU A 73 9.31 -5.66 5.54
C GLU A 73 8.06 -4.76 5.44
N LEU A 74 7.80 -4.17 4.28
CA LEU A 74 6.55 -3.43 4.05
C LEU A 74 5.31 -4.34 4.23
N ASP A 75 5.33 -5.55 3.66
CA ASP A 75 4.21 -6.49 3.79
C ASP A 75 3.93 -6.88 5.26
N LYS A 76 4.96 -6.92 6.12
CA LYS A 76 4.82 -7.27 7.54
C LYS A 76 4.40 -6.10 8.43
N HIS A 77 4.96 -4.92 8.17
CA HIS A 77 4.87 -3.80 9.11
C HIS A 77 3.78 -2.79 8.75
N MET A 78 3.41 -2.68 7.46
CA MET A 78 2.38 -1.74 7.04
C MET A 78 1.00 -2.22 7.49
N THR A 79 0.30 -1.36 8.23
CA THR A 79 -1.04 -1.65 8.76
C THR A 79 -2.15 -1.09 7.89
N TYR A 80 -1.80 -0.22 6.94
CA TYR A 80 -2.72 0.37 5.97
C TYR A 80 -2.30 0.10 4.53
N PRO A 81 -3.23 0.29 3.57
CA PRO A 81 -2.94 0.14 2.16
C PRO A 81 -1.81 1.05 1.70
N TYR A 82 -0.97 0.53 0.82
CA TYR A 82 0.09 1.28 0.17
C TYR A 82 0.27 0.85 -1.28
N TYR A 83 0.77 1.77 -2.10
CA TYR A 83 1.11 1.51 -3.49
C TYR A 83 2.57 1.89 -3.74
N ILE A 84 3.25 1.09 -4.56
CA ILE A 84 4.61 1.38 -5.00
C ILE A 84 4.54 1.60 -6.51
N GLU A 85 4.85 2.81 -6.94
CA GLU A 85 4.98 3.14 -8.35
C GLU A 85 6.36 2.74 -8.84
N HIS A 86 6.39 1.78 -9.75
CA HIS A 86 7.62 1.38 -10.42
C HIS A 86 7.91 2.35 -11.56
N LEU A 87 8.77 3.35 -11.31
CA LEU A 87 9.35 4.10 -12.41
C LEU A 87 10.46 3.27 -13.08
N VAL A 88 10.53 3.40 -14.40
CA VAL A 88 11.58 2.84 -15.27
C VAL A 88 12.94 3.05 -14.60
N LYS A 89 13.85 2.07 -14.68
CA LYS A 89 15.19 1.95 -14.03
C LYS A 89 16.02 3.25 -13.82
N LYS A 90 15.69 4.37 -14.47
CA LYS A 90 16.33 5.68 -14.41
C LYS A 90 15.73 6.68 -13.41
N PHE A 91 14.56 6.44 -12.80
CA PHE A 91 13.91 7.39 -11.88
C PHE A 91 13.62 6.76 -10.51
N PRO A 92 13.61 7.57 -9.42
CA PRO A 92 13.26 7.08 -8.09
C PRO A 92 11.85 6.49 -8.10
N ALA A 93 11.65 5.33 -7.49
CA ALA A 93 10.31 4.80 -7.33
C ALA A 93 9.56 5.65 -6.30
N LYS A 94 8.24 5.77 -6.39
CA LYS A 94 7.43 6.45 -5.39
C LYS A 94 6.66 5.45 -4.56
N ILE A 95 6.42 5.78 -3.31
CA ILE A 95 5.49 5.03 -2.45
C ILE A 95 4.38 5.95 -1.98
N TYR A 96 3.17 5.43 -2.00
CA TYR A 96 1.94 6.10 -1.63
C TYR A 96 1.30 5.35 -0.48
N ILE A 97 0.97 6.03 0.63
CA ILE A 97 0.43 5.40 1.84
C ILE A 97 -0.90 6.06 2.21
N PHE A 98 -1.90 5.25 2.52
CA PHE A 98 -3.27 5.67 2.83
C PHE A 98 -3.53 5.79 4.34
N SER A 99 -2.53 6.25 5.10
CA SER A 99 -2.60 6.39 6.56
C SER A 99 -1.89 7.64 7.03
N ALA A 100 -2.66 8.59 7.55
CA ALA A 100 -2.13 9.82 8.15
C ALA A 100 -1.20 9.53 9.34
N LYS A 101 -1.47 8.48 10.10
CA LYS A 101 -0.64 8.09 11.26
C LYS A 101 0.74 7.60 10.82
N GLU A 102 0.78 6.65 9.88
CA GLU A 102 2.05 6.14 9.34
C GLU A 102 2.80 7.23 8.60
N ALA A 103 2.08 8.07 7.84
CA ALA A 103 2.64 9.23 7.16
C ALA A 103 3.34 10.20 8.10
N THR A 104 2.68 10.54 9.20
CA THR A 104 3.25 11.43 10.22
C THR A 104 4.51 10.81 10.82
N ALA A 105 4.49 9.52 11.14
CA ALA A 105 5.65 8.82 11.67
C ALA A 105 6.83 8.88 10.68
N ILE A 106 6.61 8.52 9.42
CA ILE A 106 7.64 8.55 8.37
C ILE A 106 8.24 9.95 8.23
N THR A 107 7.39 10.99 8.21
CA THR A 107 7.85 12.39 8.14
C THR A 107 8.72 12.77 9.35
N LEU A 108 8.41 12.29 10.56
CA LEU A 108 9.21 12.54 11.75
C LEU A 108 10.59 11.85 11.69
N TYR A 109 10.66 10.64 11.14
CA TYR A 109 11.94 9.95 10.92
C TYR A 109 12.72 10.50 9.71
N GLY A 110 12.06 11.25 8.84
CA GLY A 110 12.60 11.88 7.64
C GLY A 110 12.89 10.92 6.49
N ASP A 111 12.77 9.61 6.71
CA ASP A 111 13.03 8.55 5.73
C ASP A 111 12.20 7.31 6.09
N LEU A 112 11.52 6.72 5.09
CA LEU A 112 10.67 5.53 5.27
C LEU A 112 11.46 4.34 5.83
N LEU A 113 12.70 4.15 5.41
CA LEU A 113 13.50 2.98 5.76
C LEU A 113 14.00 3.09 7.18
N LYS A 114 14.40 4.30 7.59
CA LYS A 114 14.69 4.57 9.00
C LYS A 114 13.47 4.26 9.87
N TYR A 115 12.27 4.64 9.44
CA TYR A 115 11.05 4.27 10.16
C TYR A 115 10.87 2.75 10.23
N LEU A 116 11.01 2.03 9.11
CA LEU A 116 10.88 0.56 9.08
C LEU A 116 11.93 -0.17 9.96
N GLU A 117 13.12 0.40 10.13
CA GLU A 117 14.15 -0.15 11.04
C GLU A 117 13.83 0.00 12.53
N THR A 118 12.88 0.89 12.89
CA THR A 118 12.51 1.15 14.29
C THR A 118 11.34 0.31 14.82
N ILE A 119 10.68 -0.47 13.95
CA ILE A 119 9.43 -1.18 14.26
C ILE A 119 9.55 -2.70 14.13
#